data_AF-A0A954K2X1-F1
#
_entry.id   AF-A0A954K2X1-F1
#
_cell.length_a   1.000
_cell.length_b   1.000
_cell.length_c   1.000
_cell.angle_alpha   90.00
_cell.angle_beta   90.00
_cell.angle_gamma   90.00
#
_symmetry.space_group_name_H-M   'P 1'
#
loop_
_entity.id
_entity.type
_entity.pdbx_description
1 polymer ?
#
loop_
_entity_poly.entity_id
_entity_poly.type
_entity_poly.pdbx_seq_one_letter_code
_entity_poly.pdbx_strand_id
1 'polypeptide(L)'
;MISSGDIRLEFLGDGEFHLVFDVDPATMKQWLAEAPPWEQGEWQRGPVPDDISWRCGFGASGMSADPAGGGPDKNLSKVQVGQVLGSKQIRYAACDRASGWEHGTILILDPEHNRVWLSIWDF
;
A
#
# COMPACT_ATOMS: atom_id res chain seq x y z
N MET A 1 2.27 11.85 -13.39
CA MET A 1 1.00 12.09 -14.10
C MET A 1 0.05 11.01 -13.62
N ILE A 2 -0.98 11.38 -12.86
CA ILE A 2 -2.04 10.50 -12.33
C ILE A 2 -2.98 10.19 -13.50
N SER A 3 -3.39 8.93 -13.69
CA SER A 3 -4.12 8.50 -14.90
C SER A 3 -5.45 7.80 -14.55
N SER A 4 -6.33 7.69 -15.53
CA SER A 4 -7.66 7.07 -15.40
C SER A 4 -7.55 5.60 -15.00
N GLY A 5 -7.78 5.28 -13.72
CA GLY A 5 -7.69 3.93 -13.14
C GLY A 5 -7.19 3.90 -11.70
N ASP A 6 -6.66 5.01 -11.20
CA ASP A 6 -6.08 5.14 -9.86
C ASP A 6 -7.14 4.92 -8.76
N ILE A 7 -6.86 4.01 -7.80
CA ILE A 7 -7.76 3.72 -6.68
C ILE A 7 -7.54 4.79 -5.58
N ARG A 8 -8.63 5.10 -4.90
CA ARG A 8 -8.91 6.32 -4.12
C ARG A 8 -7.89 6.67 -3.03
N LEU A 9 -7.86 7.97 -2.72
CA LEU A 9 -7.22 8.60 -1.55
C LEU A 9 -8.25 8.61 -0.42
N GLU A 10 -7.98 7.99 0.73
CA GLU A 10 -8.79 8.18 1.94
C GLU A 10 -7.93 8.72 3.08
N PHE A 11 -8.42 9.80 3.70
CA PHE A 11 -7.87 10.36 4.94
C PHE A 11 -8.71 9.84 6.09
N LEU A 12 -8.19 8.86 6.81
CA LEU A 12 -8.78 8.38 8.05
C LEU A 12 -8.21 9.32 9.12
N GLY A 13 -9.06 10.18 9.69
CA GLY A 13 -8.62 11.13 10.73
C GLY A 13 -7.73 10.44 11.77
N ASP A 14 -6.71 11.17 12.24
CA ASP A 14 -5.56 10.74 13.07
C ASP A 14 -4.22 10.58 12.30
N GLY A 15 -4.16 10.96 11.02
CA GLY A 15 -2.89 11.01 10.27
C GLY A 15 -2.59 9.74 9.46
N GLU A 16 -3.54 8.80 9.45
CA GLU A 16 -3.51 7.62 8.61
C GLU A 16 -3.94 7.94 7.17
N PHE A 17 -3.17 7.42 6.22
CA PHE A 17 -3.38 7.63 4.80
C PHE A 17 -3.02 6.37 4.03
N HIS A 18 -3.83 6.02 3.03
CA HIS A 18 -3.46 4.96 2.10
C HIS A 18 -3.78 5.34 0.65
N LEU A 19 -3.01 4.75 -0.25
CA LEU A 19 -3.15 4.87 -1.69
C LEU A 19 -2.92 3.50 -2.31
N VAL A 20 -3.84 3.07 -3.16
CA VAL A 20 -3.70 1.86 -3.96
C VAL A 20 -3.93 2.24 -5.40
N PHE A 21 -3.12 1.76 -6.34
CA PHE A 21 -3.31 2.11 -7.75
C PHE A 21 -2.62 1.10 -8.67
N ASP A 22 -3.14 1.00 -9.88
CA ASP A 22 -2.57 0.13 -10.92
C ASP A 22 -1.52 0.93 -11.71
N VAL A 23 -0.45 0.25 -12.11
CA VAL A 23 0.61 0.80 -12.97
C VAL A 23 0.78 -0.10 -14.18
N ASP A 24 1.39 0.42 -15.25
CA ASP A 24 1.73 -0.43 -16.37
C ASP A 24 2.91 -1.37 -16.01
N PRO A 25 3.02 -2.54 -16.68
CA PRO A 25 4.09 -3.50 -16.38
C PRO A 25 5.51 -2.97 -16.57
N ALA A 26 5.71 -1.97 -17.44
CA ALA A 26 7.03 -1.39 -17.68
C ALA A 26 7.46 -0.53 -16.48
N THR A 27 6.55 0.30 -15.96
CA THR A 27 6.75 1.07 -14.72
C THR A 27 6.99 0.16 -13.53
N MET A 28 6.20 -0.91 -13.38
CA MET A 28 6.39 -1.91 -12.31
C MET A 28 7.79 -2.54 -12.37
N LYS A 29 8.20 -2.99 -13.57
CA LYS A 29 9.53 -3.58 -13.78
C LYS A 29 10.66 -2.59 -13.48
N GLN A 30 10.48 -1.33 -13.85
CA GLN A 30 11.46 -0.28 -13.56
C GLN A 30 11.62 -0.09 -12.05
N TRP A 31 10.52 0.11 -11.30
CA TRP A 31 10.59 0.33 -9.85
C TRP A 31 11.17 -0.86 -9.09
N LEU A 32 10.91 -2.08 -9.54
CA LEU A 32 11.52 -3.30 -8.98
C LEU A 32 13.03 -3.40 -9.21
N ALA A 33 13.56 -2.70 -10.22
CA ALA A 33 15.00 -2.64 -10.51
C ALA A 33 15.70 -1.47 -9.81
N GLU A 34 14.95 -0.49 -9.32
CA GLU A 34 15.47 0.62 -8.53
C GLU A 34 15.62 0.22 -7.06
N ALA A 35 16.47 0.95 -6.33
CA ALA A 35 16.58 0.79 -4.89
C ALA A 35 15.24 1.19 -4.23
N PRO A 36 14.77 0.44 -3.22
CA PRO A 36 13.57 0.83 -2.48
C PRO A 36 13.74 2.20 -1.80
N PRO A 37 12.62 2.87 -1.47
CA PRO A 37 12.66 4.11 -0.71
C PRO A 37 13.20 3.92 0.71
N TRP A 38 13.38 5.04 1.41
CA TRP A 38 13.79 5.11 2.83
C TRP A 38 15.15 4.49 3.12
N GLU A 39 16.10 4.69 2.20
CA GLU A 39 17.50 4.26 2.32
C GLU A 39 17.67 2.74 2.56
N GLN A 40 16.66 1.96 2.18
CA GLN A 40 16.73 0.50 2.24
C GLN A 40 17.66 0.00 1.14
N GLY A 41 18.54 -0.95 1.48
CA GLY A 41 19.50 -1.50 0.53
C GLY A 41 18.83 -2.33 -0.58
N GLU A 42 17.81 -3.12 -0.22
CA GLU A 42 17.09 -3.99 -1.14
C GLU A 42 15.62 -4.10 -0.75
N TRP A 43 14.76 -4.34 -1.76
CA TRP A 43 13.36 -4.64 -1.55
C TRP A 43 13.19 -5.89 -0.70
N GLN A 44 12.39 -5.79 0.37
CA GLN A 44 11.99 -6.95 1.15
C GLN A 44 11.02 -7.81 0.33
N ARG A 45 11.01 -9.11 0.61
CA ARG A 45 10.09 -10.07 -0.02
C ARG A 45 8.99 -10.42 0.96
N GLY A 46 7.76 -10.48 0.47
CA GLY A 46 6.63 -10.89 1.28
C GLY A 46 6.76 -12.35 1.80
N PRO A 47 5.94 -12.74 2.77
CA PRO A 47 4.82 -11.97 3.35
C PRO A 47 5.28 -10.80 4.22
N VAL A 48 4.41 -9.80 4.39
CA VAL A 48 4.64 -8.69 5.33
C VAL A 48 4.55 -9.22 6.77
N PRO A 49 5.54 -8.93 7.65
CA PRO A 49 5.50 -9.33 9.04
C PRO A 49 4.23 -8.87 9.77
N ASP A 50 3.75 -9.67 10.72
CA ASP A 50 2.50 -9.42 11.45
C ASP A 50 2.48 -8.08 12.19
N ASP A 51 3.63 -7.65 12.72
CA ASP A 51 3.76 -6.36 13.40
C ASP A 51 3.45 -5.17 12.48
N ILE A 52 3.78 -5.28 11.19
CA ILE A 52 3.50 -4.25 10.21
C ILE A 52 2.09 -4.44 9.64
N SER A 53 1.72 -5.69 9.32
CA SER A 53 0.46 -6.02 8.66
C SER A 53 -0.77 -5.71 9.53
N TRP A 54 -0.65 -5.81 10.85
CA TRP A 54 -1.69 -5.44 11.81
C TRP A 54 -1.93 -3.92 11.87
N ARG A 55 -0.89 -3.13 11.61
CA ARG A 55 -0.91 -1.66 11.74
C ARG A 55 -1.21 -0.96 10.42
N CYS A 56 -0.73 -1.49 9.30
CA CYS A 56 -0.99 -0.87 8.00
C CYS A 56 -2.46 -1.04 7.57
N GLY A 57 -3.15 0.07 7.37
CA GLY A 57 -4.54 0.10 6.89
C GLY A 57 -4.64 0.36 5.38
N PHE A 58 -5.58 -0.32 4.71
CA PHE A 58 -5.97 -0.07 3.31
C PHE A 58 -7.49 0.05 3.14
N GLY A 59 -8.17 0.69 4.11
CA GLY A 59 -9.61 0.97 4.03
C GLY A 59 -10.54 -0.24 4.24
N ALA A 60 -10.03 -1.41 4.62
CA ALA A 60 -10.85 -2.63 4.79
C ALA A 60 -11.66 -2.69 6.10
N SER A 61 -11.42 -1.74 7.02
CA SER A 61 -12.15 -1.58 8.29
C SER A 61 -12.35 -0.11 8.61
N GLY A 62 -13.27 0.54 7.90
CA GLY A 62 -13.64 1.95 8.11
C GLY A 62 -14.61 2.39 7.02
N MET A 63 -15.63 3.18 7.35
CA MET A 63 -16.61 3.66 6.38
C MET A 63 -15.93 4.50 5.29
N SER A 64 -16.05 4.06 4.04
CA SER A 64 -15.65 4.84 2.86
C SER A 64 -16.53 6.09 2.76
N ALA A 65 -15.91 7.26 2.64
CA ALA A 65 -16.60 8.48 2.26
C ALA A 65 -16.70 8.53 0.73
N ASP A 66 -17.90 8.82 0.24
CA ASP A 66 -18.24 8.98 -1.18
C ASP A 66 -17.27 9.98 -1.87
N PRO A 67 -16.60 9.61 -2.98
CA PRO A 67 -15.67 10.52 -3.64
C PRO A 67 -16.40 11.68 -4.31
N ALA A 68 -15.77 12.85 -4.30
CA ALA A 68 -16.06 13.89 -5.27
C ALA A 68 -15.62 13.40 -6.67
N GLY A 69 -16.46 12.59 -7.32
CA GLY A 69 -16.25 12.12 -8.69
C GLY A 69 -16.47 10.63 -8.92
N GLY A 70 -17.70 10.15 -8.70
CA GLY A 70 -18.44 9.09 -9.45
C GLY A 70 -17.72 8.03 -10.30
N GLY A 71 -16.58 7.47 -9.87
CA GLY A 71 -16.01 6.24 -10.43
C GLY A 71 -16.46 5.02 -9.61
N PRO A 72 -16.58 3.82 -10.23
CA PRO A 72 -17.17 2.65 -9.58
C PRO A 72 -16.45 2.32 -8.27
N ASP A 73 -17.23 2.24 -7.18
CA ASP A 73 -16.79 1.85 -5.85
C ASP A 73 -16.07 0.50 -5.89
N LYS A 74 -14.74 0.51 -5.80
CA LYS A 74 -13.97 -0.70 -5.48
C LYS A 74 -13.33 -0.52 -4.11
N ASN A 75 -14.17 -0.50 -3.07
CA ASN A 75 -13.67 -0.69 -1.71
C ASN A 75 -12.90 -2.01 -1.65
N LEU A 76 -11.67 -1.96 -1.16
CA LEU A 76 -10.81 -3.14 -1.06
C LEU A 76 -11.36 -4.06 0.03
N SER A 77 -11.63 -5.31 -0.33
CA SER A 77 -12.10 -6.29 0.64
C SER A 77 -10.97 -6.70 1.60
N LYS A 78 -11.31 -7.06 2.84
CA LYS A 78 -10.37 -7.66 3.80
C LYS A 78 -9.63 -8.87 3.23
N VAL A 79 -10.28 -9.61 2.34
CA VAL A 79 -9.69 -10.76 1.64
C VAL A 79 -8.57 -10.31 0.70
N GLN A 80 -8.80 -9.27 -0.11
CA GLN A 80 -7.77 -8.73 -1.02
C GLN A 80 -6.58 -8.17 -0.25
N VAL A 81 -6.82 -7.45 0.85
CA VAL A 81 -5.76 -6.93 1.72
C VAL A 81 -4.96 -8.08 2.36
N GLY A 82 -5.65 -9.10 2.88
CA GLY A 82 -4.99 -10.29 3.42
C GLY A 82 -4.18 -11.07 2.38
N GLN A 83 -4.67 -11.15 1.14
CA GLN A 83 -3.96 -11.81 0.04
C GLN A 83 -2.66 -11.08 -0.33
N VAL A 84 -2.69 -9.75 -0.44
CA VAL A 84 -1.47 -8.99 -0.77
C VAL A 84 -0.45 -9.04 0.37
N LEU A 85 -0.87 -8.84 1.62
CA LEU A 85 0.01 -8.87 2.78
C LEU A 85 0.61 -10.28 3.02
N GLY A 86 -0.14 -11.33 2.72
CA GLY A 86 0.30 -12.72 2.82
C GLY A 86 1.04 -13.26 1.58
N SER A 87 1.17 -12.47 0.51
CA SER A 87 1.79 -12.94 -0.73
C SER A 87 3.31 -13.07 -0.61
N LYS A 88 3.90 -14.11 -1.21
CA LYS A 88 5.36 -14.27 -1.37
C LYS A 88 5.90 -13.55 -2.61
N GLN A 89 4.99 -13.10 -3.47
CA GLN A 89 5.31 -12.57 -4.79
C GLN A 89 5.51 -11.06 -4.76
N ILE A 90 4.99 -10.39 -3.73
CA ILE A 90 5.17 -8.95 -3.53
C ILE A 90 6.63 -8.61 -3.22
N ARG A 91 6.96 -7.36 -3.50
CA ARG A 91 8.11 -6.66 -2.93
C ARG A 91 7.60 -5.52 -2.08
N TYR A 92 8.23 -5.29 -0.94
CA TYR A 92 7.85 -4.16 -0.11
C TYR A 92 9.06 -3.48 0.51
N ALA A 93 8.87 -2.22 0.84
CA ALA A 93 9.71 -1.48 1.76
C ALA A 93 8.81 -1.04 2.91
N ALA A 94 9.35 -0.98 4.12
CA ALA A 94 8.64 -0.45 5.27
C ALA A 94 9.59 0.39 6.13
N CYS A 95 9.16 1.57 6.56
CA CYS A 95 9.93 2.49 7.38
C CYS A 95 9.19 2.75 8.69
N ASP A 96 9.87 2.47 9.81
CA ASP A 96 9.40 2.84 11.14
C ASP A 96 9.94 4.24 11.48
N ARG A 97 9.04 5.18 11.74
CA ARG A 97 9.36 6.59 12.04
C ARG A 97 9.44 6.84 13.55
N ALA A 98 8.94 5.92 14.39
CA ALA A 98 9.17 5.92 15.83
C ALA A 98 9.14 4.50 16.38
N SER A 99 10.22 4.16 17.09
CA SER A 99 10.51 2.81 17.61
C SER A 99 9.27 2.03 18.04
N GLY A 100 8.88 1.03 17.24
CA GLY A 100 7.76 0.13 17.57
C GLY A 100 6.64 0.10 16.54
N TRP A 101 6.87 0.62 15.33
CA TRP A 101 5.90 0.72 14.25
C TRP A 101 4.65 1.54 14.61
N GLU A 102 4.68 2.36 15.65
CA GLU A 102 3.55 3.23 16.02
C GLU A 102 3.29 4.29 14.94
N HIS A 103 4.37 4.77 14.32
CA HIS A 103 4.30 5.68 13.18
C HIS A 103 5.06 5.06 12.01
N GLY A 104 4.36 4.42 11.09
CA GLY A 104 5.01 3.67 10.02
C GLY A 104 4.55 4.08 8.63
N THR A 105 5.34 3.66 7.65
CA THR A 105 4.97 3.70 6.24
C THR A 105 5.37 2.40 5.59
N ILE A 106 4.49 1.85 4.75
CA ILE A 106 4.78 0.70 3.89
C ILE A 106 4.45 1.02 2.44
N LEU A 107 5.35 0.62 1.54
CA LEU A 107 5.13 0.62 0.10
C LEU A 107 5.26 -0.81 -0.39
N ILE A 108 4.23 -1.33 -1.03
CA ILE A 108 4.15 -2.68 -1.60
C ILE A 108 4.01 -2.56 -3.12
N LEU A 109 4.85 -3.29 -3.82
CA LEU A 109 4.77 -3.55 -5.24
C LEU A 109 4.24 -4.99 -5.43
N ASP A 110 3.08 -5.09 -6.05
CA ASP A 110 2.45 -6.35 -6.45
C ASP A 110 2.61 -6.55 -7.97
N PRO A 111 3.68 -7.25 -8.40
CA PRO A 111 3.94 -7.47 -9.81
C PRO A 111 2.94 -8.40 -10.49
N GLU A 112 2.22 -9.24 -9.75
CA GLU A 112 1.24 -10.16 -10.36
C GLU A 112 0.03 -9.40 -10.87
N HIS A 113 -0.38 -8.35 -10.15
CA HIS A 113 -1.52 -7.51 -10.51
C HIS A 113 -1.12 -6.15 -11.09
N ASN A 114 0.19 -5.87 -11.20
CA ASN A 114 0.74 -4.55 -11.51
C ASN A 114 0.14 -3.45 -10.64
N ARG A 115 0.05 -3.72 -9.34
CA ARG A 115 -0.59 -2.83 -8.38
C ARG A 115 0.40 -2.37 -7.33
N VAL A 116 0.22 -1.13 -6.90
CA VAL A 116 1.04 -0.48 -5.89
C VAL A 116 0.15 -0.17 -4.71
N TRP A 117 0.65 -0.42 -3.50
CA TRP A 117 -0.04 -0.16 -2.26
C TRP A 117 0.86 0.66 -1.35
N LEU A 118 0.41 1.83 -0.94
CA LEU A 118 1.07 2.70 0.01
C LEU A 118 0.14 2.87 1.22
N SER A 119 0.66 2.64 2.41
CA SER A 119 -0.04 2.96 3.65
C SER A 119 0.92 3.69 4.58
N ILE A 120 0.44 4.78 5.17
CA ILE A 120 1.09 5.62 6.16
C ILE A 120 0.15 5.62 7.36
N TRP A 121 0.67 5.36 8.55
CA TRP A 121 -0.10 5.40 9.79
C TRP A 121 0.70 6.11 10.87
N ASP A 122 -0.03 6.71 11.81
CA ASP A 122 0.50 7.55 12.87
C ASP A 122 -0.48 7.45 14.04
N PHE A 123 -0.25 6.51 14.96
CA PHE A 123 -1.15 6.22 16.09
C PHE A 123 -0.72 6.89 17.39
#